data_AF-A0A7C6AWP4-F1
#
_entry.id   AF-A0A7C6AWP4-F1
#
_cell.length_a   1.000
_cell.length_b   1.000
_cell.length_c   1.000
_cell.angle_alpha   90.00
_cell.angle_beta   90.00
_cell.angle_gamma   90.00
#
_symmetry.space_group_name_H-M   'P 1'
#
loop_
_entity.id
_entity.type
_entity.pdbx_description
1 polymer ?
#
loop_
_entity_poly.entity_id
_entity_poly.type
_entity_poly.pdbx_seq_one_letter_code
_entity_poly.pdbx_strand_id
1 'polypeptide(L)' 'GYTGFIHQVLFNEYLSKHPEPEEVEYYLCGPPMMIDAVLKMLYDLGVPDEMIAFDDFGG' A
#
# COMPACT_ATOMS: atom_id res chain seq x y z
N GLY A 1 2.77 17.97 8.40
CA GLY A 1 2.89 16.69 7.68
C GLY A 1 1.55 16.36 7.04
N TYR A 2 1.49 15.28 6.26
CA TYR A 2 0.21 14.79 5.71
C TYR A 2 -0.72 14.29 6.81
N THR A 3 -2.03 14.35 6.56
CA THR A 3 -3.09 13.94 7.48
C THR A 3 -4.06 12.99 6.80
N GLY A 4 -4.68 12.10 7.58
CA GLY A 4 -5.62 11.09 7.10
C GLY A 4 -5.03 9.68 7.11
N PHE A 5 -5.72 8.75 6.44
CA PHE A 5 -5.26 7.36 6.33
C PHE A 5 -4.10 7.24 5.35
N ILE A 6 -3.08 6.48 5.73
CA ILE A 6 -1.84 6.40 4.97
C ILE A 6 -2.01 5.90 3.53
N HIS A 7 -2.90 4.94 3.27
CA HIS A 7 -3.17 4.46 1.90
C HIS A 7 -3.73 5.58 1.00
N GLN A 8 -4.60 6.45 1.52
CA GLN A 8 -5.13 7.59 0.78
C GLN A 8 -4.06 8.65 0.50
N VAL A 9 -3.23 8.94 1.51
CA VAL A 9 -2.12 9.88 1.35
C VAL A 9 -1.11 9.34 0.32
N LEU A 10 -0.71 8.08 0.43
CA LEU A 10 0.22 7.42 -0.49
C LEU A 10 -0.31 7.42 -1.92
N PHE A 11 -1.59 7.10 -2.12
CA PHE A 11 -2.23 7.13 -3.43
C PHE A 11 -2.26 8.55 -4.02
N ASN A 12 -2.81 9.52 -3.27
CA ASN A 12 -3.02 10.88 -3.77
C ASN A 12 -1.71 11.62 -4.06
N GLU A 13 -0.72 11.45 -3.19
CA GLU A 13 0.52 12.21 -3.29
C GLU A 13 1.51 11.56 -4.25
N TYR A 14 1.51 10.23 -4.36
CA TYR A 14 2.55 9.49 -5.08
C TYR A 14 2.00 8.49 -6.11
N LEU A 15 1.31 7.42 -5.70
CA LEU A 15 1.02 6.29 -6.60
C LEU A 15 0.08 6.64 -7.77
N SER A 16 -0.86 7.57 -7.57
CA SER A 16 -1.73 8.05 -8.66
C SER A 16 -0.99 8.78 -9.78
N LYS A 17 0.27 9.16 -9.55
CA LYS A 17 1.14 9.88 -10.50
C LYS A 17 2.34 9.03 -10.92
N HIS A 18 2.51 7.84 -10.34
CA HIS A 18 3.61 6.94 -10.65
C HIS A 18 3.29 6.21 -11.96
N PRO A 19 4.22 6.14 -12.93
CA PRO A 19 3.94 5.55 -14.24
C PRO A 19 3.73 4.03 -14.17
N GLU A 20 4.48 3.33 -13.32
CA GLU A 20 4.48 1.86 -13.21
C GLU A 20 4.48 1.45 -11.72
N PRO A 21 3.38 1.68 -10.97
CA PRO A 21 3.29 1.31 -9.55
C PRO A 21 3.37 -0.21 -9.30
N GLU A 22 3.05 -1.04 -10.29
CA GLU A 22 3.14 -2.50 -10.26
C GLU A 22 4.58 -3.04 -10.23
N GLU A 23 5.56 -2.24 -10.67
CA GLU A 23 6.99 -2.60 -10.66
C GLU A 23 7.70 -2.19 -9.36
N VAL A 24 6.99 -1.65 -8.38
CA VAL A 24 7.54 -1.24 -7.07
C VAL A 24 7.39 -2.38 -6.07
N GLU A 25 8.45 -2.68 -5.32
CA GLU A 25 8.38 -3.61 -4.18
C GLU A 25 7.82 -2.90 -2.93
N TYR A 26 6.71 -3.39 -2.39
CA TYR A 26 6.03 -2.85 -1.23
C TYR A 26 6.30 -3.69 0.01
N TYR A 27 6.92 -3.07 1.01
CA TYR A 27 7.18 -3.68 2.31
C TYR A 27 6.30 -3.02 3.37
N LEU A 28 5.35 -3.77 3.93
CA LEU A 28 4.33 -3.25 4.84
C LEU A 28 4.49 -3.83 6.25
N CYS A 29 4.24 -3.00 7.25
CA CYS A 29 4.14 -3.40 8.65
C CYS A 29 3.17 -2.44 9.34
N GLY A 30 2.20 -2.99 10.08
CA GLY A 30 1.24 -2.18 10.81
C GLY A 30 0.05 -2.96 11.33
N PRO A 31 -0.94 -2.27 11.92
CA PRO A 31 -2.16 -2.91 12.40
C PRO A 31 -2.97 -3.57 11.26
N PRO A 32 -3.75 -4.63 11.52
CA PRO A 32 -4.50 -5.35 10.47
C PRO A 32 -5.36 -4.43 9.58
N MET A 33 -6.08 -3.49 10.19
CA MET A 33 -6.91 -2.52 9.46
C MET A 33 -6.12 -1.61 8.50
N MET A 34 -4.86 -1.31 8.83
CA MET A 34 -3.98 -0.51 7.96
C MET A 34 -3.49 -1.36 6.79
N ILE A 35 -3.02 -2.58 7.08
CA ILE A 35 -2.51 -3.52 6.06
C ILE A 35 -3.61 -3.81 5.05
N ASP A 36 -4.81 -4.21 5.50
CA ASP A 36 -5.94 -4.53 4.61
C ASP A 36 -6.30 -3.36 3.68
N ALA A 37 -6.27 -2.13 4.19
CA ALA A 37 -6.58 -0.94 3.41
C ALA A 37 -5.49 -0.62 2.36
N VAL A 38 -4.21 -0.84 2.68
CA VAL A 38 -3.10 -0.66 1.74
C VAL A 38 -3.11 -1.77 0.68
N LEU A 39 -3.29 -3.03 1.10
CA LEU A 39 -3.37 -4.18 0.18
C LEU A 39 -4.49 -4.00 -0.84
N LYS A 40 -5.70 -3.65 -0.38
CA LYS A 40 -6.82 -3.38 -1.29
C LYS A 40 -6.47 -2.30 -2.32
N MET A 41 -5.86 -1.20 -1.89
CA MET A 41 -5.44 -0.12 -2.79
C MET A 41 -4.37 -0.59 -3.79
N LEU A 42 -3.37 -1.37 -3.37
CA LEU A 42 -2.34 -1.91 -4.26
C LEU A 42 -2.93 -2.89 -5.28
N TYR A 43 -3.90 -3.72 -4.87
CA TYR A 43 -4.63 -4.61 -5.78
C TYR A 43 -5.50 -3.85 -6.79
N ASP A 44 -6.16 -2.77 -6.36
CA ASP A 44 -6.92 -1.89 -7.27
C ASP A 44 -6.00 -1.19 -8.29
N LEU A 45 -4.70 -1.04 -7.99
CA LEU A 45 -3.66 -0.54 -8.90
C LEU A 45 -3.03 -1.60 -9.80
N GLY A 46 -3.38 -2.88 -9.62
CA GLY A 46 -2.82 -3.98 -10.40
C GLY A 46 -1.45 -4.47 -9.93
N VAL A 47 -1.01 -4.09 -8.72
CA VAL A 47 0.24 -4.59 -8.14
C VAL A 47 0.11 -6.10 -7.86
N PRO A 48 1.01 -6.95 -8.39
CA PRO A 48 0.95 -8.39 -8.17
C PRO A 48 1.43 -8.78 -6.76
N ASP A 49 0.93 -9.91 -6.25
CA ASP A 49 1.25 -10.40 -4.89
C ASP A 49 2.75 -10.57 -4.64
N GLU A 50 3.52 -10.94 -5.68
CA GLU A 50 4.98 -11.12 -5.58
C GLU A 50 5.76 -9.84 -5.27
N MET A 51 5.14 -8.68 -5.53
CA MET A 51 5.72 -7.36 -5.25
C MET A 51 5.32 -6.84 -3.86
N ILE A 52 4.55 -7.61 -3.08
CA ILE A 52 4.06 -7.19 -1.77
C ILE A 52 4.55 -8.15 -0.69
N ALA A 53 5.38 -7.64 0.22
CA ALA A 53 5.78 -8.31 1.44
C ALA A 53 5.20 -7.57 2.64
N PHE A 54 4.59 -8.29 3.58
CA PHE A 54 4.12 -7.68 4.82
C PHE A 54 4.38 -8.56 6.03
N ASP A 55 4.60 -7.91 7.17
CA ASP A 55 4.73 -8.56 8.46
C ASP A 55 3.46 -8.31 9.28
N ASP A 56 2.76 -9.40 9.59
CA ASP A 56 1.59 -9.39 10.48
C ASP A 56 2.06 -9.80 11.88
N PHE A 57 2.18 -8.80 12.76
CA PHE A 57 2.63 -8.98 14.13
C PHE A 57 1.63 -9.75 15.02
N GLY A 58 0.50 -10.22 14.46
CA GLY A 58 -0.46 -11.07 15.15
C GLY A 58 -1.28 -10.25 16.16
N GLY A 59 -2.51 -9.92 15.76
CA GLY A 59 -3.52 -9.34 16.67
C GLY A 59 -3.91 -10.28 17.81
#